data_AF-L5M714-F1
#
_entry.id   AF-L5M714-F1
#
_cell.length_a   1.000
_cell.length_b   1.000
_cell.length_c   1.000
_cell.angle_alpha   90.00
_cell.angle_beta   90.00
_cell.angle_gamma   90.00
#
_symmetry.space_group_name_H-M   'P 1'
#
loop_
_entity.id
_entity.type
_entity.pdbx_description
1 polymer ?
#
loop_
_entity_poly.entity_id
_entity_poly.type
_entity_poly.pdbx_seq_one_letter_code
_entity_poly.pdbx_strand_id
1 'polypeptide(L)'
;MTASFSQRCSEEALLGRRPVKPVTYLQGPGNGAFEEAADAEEELMNIGSATDMPSRLRKTQKLRGHMSHGHGCIGKHREHPGGRGYFGKVGTRHYHLNRNQSFCPTVNLDKLWTLVSEQTRGNAAKSKTGAAPITEVVRSDYYRVLGKGRLPKQPVIVKAKFFSRRAEEKITGVGGACVLVA
;
A
#
# COMPACT_ATOMS: atom_id res chain seq x y z
N MET A 1 -13.45 39.11 40.64
CA MET A 1 -14.71 39.81 40.30
C MET A 1 -15.17 39.35 38.93
N THR A 2 -16.49 39.24 38.72
CA THR A 2 -17.14 38.59 37.58
C THR A 2 -17.83 39.60 36.66
N ALA A 3 -17.69 39.42 35.34
CA ALA A 3 -18.69 39.70 34.29
C ALA A 3 -18.14 39.11 32.98
N SER A 4 -18.76 38.23 32.17
CA SER A 4 -20.14 37.75 31.96
C SER A 4 -21.10 38.73 31.27
N PHE A 5 -21.14 38.66 29.93
CA PHE A 5 -22.22 39.12 29.06
C PHE A 5 -22.28 38.15 27.87
N SER A 6 -23.02 37.03 27.96
CA SER A 6 -24.45 36.92 27.61
C SER A 6 -24.71 37.32 26.15
N GLN A 7 -24.59 36.40 25.20
CA GLN A 7 -25.68 35.57 24.65
C GLN A 7 -26.79 36.34 23.89
N ARG A 8 -26.80 36.18 22.56
CA ARG A 8 -27.94 35.72 21.73
C ARG A 8 -27.35 34.79 20.66
N CYS A 9 -27.74 33.52 20.66
CA CYS A 9 -28.86 32.97 19.87
C CYS A 9 -28.58 33.09 18.36
N SER A 10 -28.15 32.04 17.65
CA SER A 10 -28.79 30.74 17.39
C SER A 10 -29.84 30.79 16.28
N GLU A 11 -29.42 30.55 15.04
CA GLU A 11 -30.24 29.99 13.96
C GLU A 11 -29.33 29.38 12.88
N GLU A 12 -29.91 28.70 11.87
CA GLU A 12 -29.22 28.00 10.77
C GLU A 12 -28.59 26.62 11.12
N ALA A 13 -29.42 25.73 11.67
CA ALA A 13 -29.21 24.28 11.64
C ALA A 13 -30.20 23.58 10.68
N LEU A 14 -30.37 24.09 9.45
CA LEU A 14 -31.29 23.52 8.45
C LEU A 14 -30.74 23.47 7.01
N LEU A 15 -29.67 22.71 6.80
CA LEU A 15 -29.47 21.95 5.55
C LEU A 15 -28.43 20.85 5.81
N GLY A 16 -28.87 19.59 5.76
CA GLY A 16 -28.09 18.41 6.20
C GLY A 16 -26.90 17.99 5.33
N ARG A 17 -26.08 18.94 4.86
CA ARG A 17 -24.79 18.67 4.22
C ARG A 17 -23.69 18.90 5.23
N ARG A 18 -23.17 17.82 5.84
CA ARG A 18 -21.91 17.88 6.57
C ARG A 18 -20.86 18.53 5.64
N PRO A 19 -20.08 19.52 6.11
CA PRO A 19 -19.07 20.14 5.26
C PRO A 19 -18.12 19.05 4.80
N VAL A 20 -18.08 18.80 3.48
CA VAL A 20 -17.00 18.05 2.88
C VAL A 20 -15.74 18.85 3.18
N LYS A 21 -14.88 18.31 4.05
CA LYS A 21 -13.57 18.92 4.31
C LYS A 21 -12.93 19.11 2.94
N PRO A 22 -12.46 20.32 2.57
CA PRO A 22 -11.74 20.48 1.32
C PRO A 22 -10.60 19.48 1.34
N VAL A 23 -10.40 18.78 0.23
CA VAL A 23 -9.19 17.98 0.05
C VAL A 23 -8.04 18.98 0.03
N THR A 24 -7.41 19.15 1.19
CA THR A 24 -6.14 19.85 1.30
C THR A 24 -5.14 19.01 0.53
N TYR A 25 -5.02 19.28 -0.76
CA TYR A 25 -3.73 19.14 -1.43
C TYR A 25 -2.72 19.78 -0.49
N LEU A 26 -1.72 19.00 -0.08
CA LEU A 26 -0.61 19.55 0.66
C LEU A 26 0.02 20.60 -0.25
N GLN A 27 -0.20 21.88 0.08
CA GLN A 27 0.49 22.97 -0.56
C GLN A 27 1.98 22.68 -0.36
N GLY A 28 2.69 22.36 -1.44
CA GLY A 28 4.11 22.06 -1.38
C GLY A 28 4.90 23.23 -0.80
N PRO A 29 6.11 23.00 -0.26
CA PRO A 29 6.99 24.08 0.16
C PRO A 29 7.15 25.09 -0.99
N GLY A 30 7.11 26.38 -0.66
CA GLY A 30 7.04 27.45 -1.64
C GLY A 30 8.27 27.52 -2.56
N ASN A 31 8.11 28.21 -3.69
CA ASN A 31 9.03 28.27 -4.82
C ASN A 31 10.41 28.94 -4.54
N GLY A 32 10.83 29.06 -3.28
CA GLY A 32 12.16 29.52 -2.88
C GLY A 32 13.18 28.40 -2.62
N ALA A 33 12.79 27.14 -2.78
CA ALA A 33 13.67 25.96 -2.61
C ALA A 33 13.73 25.06 -3.87
N PHE A 34 13.30 25.59 -5.03
CA PHE A 34 13.24 24.82 -6.29
C PHE A 34 14.46 25.04 -7.20
N GLU A 35 15.20 26.15 -7.07
CA GLU A 35 16.46 26.34 -7.81
C GLU A 35 17.60 25.52 -7.18
N GLU A 36 17.77 25.56 -5.85
CA GLU A 36 18.86 24.84 -5.15
C GLU A 36 18.66 23.31 -5.08
N ALA A 37 17.46 22.81 -5.39
CA ALA A 37 17.17 21.38 -5.49
C ALA A 37 17.39 20.81 -6.91
N ALA A 38 17.40 21.65 -7.95
CA ALA A 38 17.65 21.22 -9.31
C ALA A 38 19.12 20.76 -9.49
N ASP A 39 20.06 21.51 -8.92
CA ASP A 39 21.49 21.19 -8.96
C ASP A 39 21.83 19.88 -8.22
N ALA A 40 21.03 19.50 -7.20
CA ALA A 40 21.24 18.28 -6.42
C ALA A 40 20.62 17.01 -7.04
N GLU A 41 19.52 17.11 -7.80
CA GLU A 41 19.01 15.95 -8.56
C GLU A 41 19.83 15.69 -9.84
N GLU A 42 20.46 16.71 -10.44
CA GLU A 42 21.38 16.52 -11.57
C GLU A 42 22.65 15.73 -11.15
N GLU A 43 23.16 15.96 -9.94
CA GLU A 43 24.34 15.23 -9.42
C GLU A 43 24.03 13.73 -9.13
N LEU A 44 22.83 13.41 -8.64
CA LEU A 44 22.42 12.03 -8.33
C LEU A 44 22.01 11.19 -9.56
N MET A 45 21.64 11.82 -10.68
CA MET A 45 21.44 11.09 -11.94
C MET A 45 22.75 10.72 -12.67
N ASN A 46 23.89 11.28 -12.27
CA ASN A 46 25.17 11.04 -12.93
C ASN A 46 25.93 9.79 -12.43
N ILE A 47 25.33 8.99 -11.53
CA ILE A 47 25.92 7.74 -11.04
C ILE A 47 25.77 6.61 -12.07
N GLY A 48 26.76 6.49 -12.96
CA GLY A 48 27.04 5.25 -13.67
C GLY A 48 26.33 5.03 -15.02
N SER A 49 26.11 6.10 -15.80
CA SER A 49 25.83 5.92 -17.22
C SER A 49 27.04 5.26 -17.93
N ALA A 50 26.82 4.28 -18.81
CA ALA A 50 27.90 3.49 -19.44
C ALA A 50 28.86 4.30 -20.35
N THR A 51 28.54 5.59 -20.55
CA THR A 51 29.32 6.59 -21.25
C THR A 51 30.51 7.09 -20.43
N ASP A 52 30.36 7.31 -19.12
CA ASP A 52 31.42 7.82 -18.23
C ASP A 52 32.22 6.69 -17.57
N MET A 53 32.94 5.94 -18.39
CA MET A 53 33.83 4.86 -17.94
C MET A 53 35.13 4.91 -18.75
N PRO A 54 36.30 5.08 -18.09
CA PRO A 54 37.57 5.29 -18.77
C PRO A 54 37.89 4.11 -19.68
N SER A 55 38.27 4.41 -20.93
CA SER A 55 38.39 3.42 -22.01
C SER A 55 39.31 2.24 -21.65
N ARG A 56 40.35 2.48 -20.83
CA ARG A 56 41.30 1.48 -20.33
C ARG A 56 40.67 0.36 -19.49
N LEU A 57 39.56 0.63 -18.81
CA LEU A 57 38.85 -0.37 -18.00
C LEU A 57 37.78 -1.16 -18.80
N ARG A 58 37.46 -0.72 -20.03
CA ARG A 58 36.46 -1.39 -20.87
C ARG A 58 36.94 -2.77 -21.31
N LYS A 59 36.02 -3.74 -21.27
CA LYS A 59 36.27 -5.16 -21.66
C LYS A 59 36.88 -5.29 -23.07
N THR A 60 36.58 -4.35 -23.97
CA THR A 60 37.09 -4.30 -25.34
C THR A 60 38.62 -4.21 -25.43
N GLN A 61 39.29 -3.44 -24.56
CA GLN A 61 40.75 -3.35 -24.59
C GLN A 61 41.42 -4.68 -24.19
N LYS A 62 40.85 -5.40 -23.21
CA LYS A 62 41.35 -6.71 -22.75
C LYS A 62 41.10 -7.84 -23.75
N LEU A 63 40.10 -7.70 -24.63
CA LEU A 63 39.73 -8.73 -25.60
C LEU A 63 40.44 -8.62 -26.95
N ARG A 64 41.28 -7.60 -27.15
CA ARG A 64 42.04 -7.41 -28.40
C ARG A 64 42.97 -8.62 -28.64
N GLY A 65 42.87 -9.21 -29.83
CA GLY A 65 43.61 -10.43 -30.20
C GLY A 65 42.82 -11.73 -30.00
N HIS A 66 41.73 -11.73 -29.24
CA HIS A 66 40.85 -12.91 -29.13
C HIS A 66 39.85 -12.96 -30.31
N MET A 67 39.87 -14.06 -31.07
CA MET A 67 39.17 -14.14 -32.38
C MET A 67 37.67 -13.79 -32.37
N SER A 68 36.94 -14.09 -31.30
CA SER A 68 35.48 -13.91 -31.22
C SER A 68 35.02 -12.79 -30.26
N HIS A 69 35.95 -12.00 -29.71
CA HIS A 69 35.67 -10.95 -28.71
C HIS A 69 34.74 -11.42 -27.55
N GLY A 70 34.81 -12.71 -27.19
CA GLY A 70 34.02 -13.30 -26.10
C GLY A 70 32.57 -13.67 -26.45
N HIS A 71 32.17 -13.65 -27.73
CA HIS A 71 30.83 -14.06 -28.19
C HIS A 71 30.76 -15.51 -28.71
N GLY A 72 31.87 -16.24 -28.68
CA GLY A 72 31.96 -17.64 -29.11
C GLY A 72 31.96 -17.83 -30.63
N CYS A 73 32.60 -18.91 -31.10
CA CYS A 73 32.83 -19.13 -32.53
C CYS A 73 31.60 -19.68 -33.28
N ILE A 74 30.76 -20.46 -32.59
CA ILE A 74 29.62 -21.18 -33.19
C ILE A 74 28.37 -20.30 -33.23
N GLY A 75 27.94 -19.74 -32.09
CA GLY A 75 26.75 -18.87 -32.02
C GLY A 75 26.94 -17.52 -32.71
N LYS A 76 28.12 -16.92 -32.52
CA LYS A 76 28.54 -15.57 -32.95
C LYS A 76 27.69 -14.44 -32.32
N HIS A 77 28.22 -13.22 -32.34
CA HIS A 77 27.41 -12.05 -32.01
C HIS A 77 26.38 -11.82 -33.13
N ARG A 78 25.10 -11.71 -32.76
CA ARG A 78 23.99 -11.35 -33.64
C ARG A 78 23.16 -10.31 -32.90
N GLU A 79 22.70 -9.27 -33.61
CA GLU A 79 22.12 -8.08 -32.99
C GLU A 79 20.85 -8.39 -32.19
N HIS A 80 19.91 -9.16 -32.76
CA HIS A 80 18.61 -9.45 -32.15
C HIS A 80 18.10 -10.87 -32.48
N PRO A 81 18.77 -11.94 -32.01
CA PRO A 81 18.43 -13.32 -32.38
C PRO A 81 17.08 -13.80 -31.82
N GLY A 82 16.60 -13.22 -30.72
CA GLY A 82 15.31 -13.56 -30.07
C GLY A 82 14.18 -12.55 -30.35
N GLY A 83 14.33 -11.69 -31.35
CA GLY A 83 13.41 -10.56 -31.60
C GLY A 83 13.85 -9.27 -30.90
N ARG A 84 13.03 -8.21 -31.04
CA ARG A 84 13.31 -6.86 -30.52
C ARG A 84 12.26 -6.41 -29.51
N GLY A 85 12.72 -5.79 -28.41
CA GLY A 85 11.86 -5.18 -27.40
C GLY A 85 10.79 -6.13 -26.86
N TYR A 86 9.52 -5.71 -26.94
CA TYR A 86 8.37 -6.46 -26.43
C TYR A 86 7.89 -7.60 -27.36
N PHE A 87 8.81 -8.38 -27.93
CA PHE A 87 8.44 -9.57 -28.69
C PHE A 87 7.80 -10.62 -27.77
N GLY A 88 6.67 -11.19 -28.15
CA GLY A 88 5.88 -12.09 -27.28
C GLY A 88 5.07 -11.40 -26.18
N LYS A 89 4.62 -10.15 -26.41
CA LYS A 89 3.82 -9.35 -25.46
C LYS A 89 2.58 -10.11 -24.93
N VAL A 90 2.49 -10.26 -23.60
CA VAL A 90 1.42 -11.02 -22.90
C VAL A 90 0.46 -10.08 -22.17
N GLY A 91 -0.83 -10.42 -22.16
CA GLY A 91 -1.87 -9.76 -21.36
C GLY A 91 -2.89 -8.96 -22.20
N THR A 92 -4.11 -8.86 -21.69
CA THR A 92 -5.21 -8.10 -22.30
C THR A 92 -5.10 -6.60 -21.97
N ARG A 93 -5.44 -5.73 -22.92
CA ARG A 93 -5.50 -4.28 -22.67
C ARG A 93 -6.83 -3.90 -22.03
N HIS A 94 -6.78 -3.41 -20.79
CA HIS A 94 -7.94 -2.90 -20.07
C HIS A 94 -8.03 -1.38 -20.27
N TYR A 95 -8.93 -0.93 -21.16
CA TYR A 95 -9.21 0.48 -21.38
C TYR A 95 -9.98 1.09 -20.18
N HIS A 96 -9.76 2.38 -19.90
CA HIS A 96 -10.42 3.13 -18.82
C HIS A 96 -10.40 2.42 -17.44
N LEU A 97 -9.22 1.93 -17.03
CA LEU A 97 -9.05 1.19 -15.78
C LEU A 97 -9.26 2.07 -14.53
N ASN A 98 -10.48 2.03 -13.97
CA ASN A 98 -10.84 2.69 -12.72
C ASN A 98 -10.24 1.97 -11.50
N ARG A 99 -9.03 2.38 -11.08
CA ARG A 99 -8.29 1.78 -9.94
C ARG A 99 -9.08 1.75 -8.63
N ASN A 100 -10.01 2.68 -8.42
CA ASN A 100 -10.83 2.75 -7.21
C ASN A 100 -11.83 1.59 -7.10
N GLN A 101 -12.26 0.99 -8.22
CA GLN A 101 -13.18 -0.15 -8.22
C GLN A 101 -12.49 -1.46 -7.82
N SER A 102 -11.20 -1.61 -8.15
CA SER A 102 -10.37 -2.76 -7.76
C SER A 102 -9.61 -2.54 -6.45
N PHE A 103 -9.82 -1.40 -5.77
CA PHE A 103 -9.16 -1.09 -4.50
C PHE A 103 -9.68 -1.99 -3.38
N CYS A 104 -8.88 -3.01 -3.02
CA CYS A 104 -9.22 -4.00 -2.02
C CYS A 104 -8.02 -4.31 -1.10
N PRO A 105 -7.64 -3.37 -0.22
CA PRO A 105 -6.59 -3.57 0.77
C PRO A 105 -6.92 -4.76 1.69
N THR A 106 -5.91 -5.60 1.97
CA THR A 106 -6.07 -6.89 2.65
C THR A 106 -5.41 -6.93 4.02
N VAL A 107 -6.10 -7.54 4.99
CA VAL A 107 -5.55 -7.89 6.31
C VAL A 107 -5.52 -9.41 6.48
N ASN A 108 -4.56 -9.91 7.25
CA ASN A 108 -4.49 -11.33 7.66
C ASN A 108 -4.93 -11.48 9.12
N LEU A 109 -5.38 -12.68 9.52
CA LEU A 109 -5.86 -12.94 10.88
C LEU A 109 -4.82 -12.60 11.96
N ASP A 110 -3.53 -12.84 11.71
CA ASP A 110 -2.42 -12.50 12.62
C ASP A 110 -2.43 -11.02 13.05
N LYS A 111 -2.85 -10.12 12.15
CA LYS A 111 -2.83 -8.66 12.38
C LYS A 111 -4.13 -8.12 12.97
N LEU A 112 -5.21 -8.90 13.03
CA LEU A 112 -6.50 -8.42 13.54
C LEU A 112 -6.40 -7.93 14.99
N TRP A 113 -5.67 -8.63 15.85
CA TRP A 113 -5.48 -8.23 17.24
C TRP A 113 -4.64 -6.95 17.38
N THR A 114 -3.71 -6.69 16.46
CA THR A 114 -2.94 -5.43 16.41
C THR A 114 -3.83 -4.21 16.19
N LEU A 115 -4.95 -4.35 15.47
CA LEU A 115 -5.92 -3.28 15.23
C LEU A 115 -6.81 -2.97 16.46
N VAL A 116 -6.91 -3.91 17.41
CA VAL A 116 -7.65 -3.73 18.67
C VAL A 116 -6.74 -3.08 19.70
N SER A 117 -7.20 -2.00 20.36
CA SER A 117 -6.46 -1.33 21.43
C SER A 117 -6.26 -2.25 22.63
N GLU A 118 -5.14 -2.11 23.33
CA GLU A 118 -4.76 -2.99 24.45
C GLU A 118 -5.77 -3.00 25.59
N GLN A 119 -6.38 -1.84 25.85
CA GLN A 119 -7.47 -1.70 26.82
C GLN A 119 -8.65 -2.63 26.48
N THR A 120 -9.07 -2.64 25.21
CA THR A 120 -10.16 -3.52 24.74
C THR A 120 -9.76 -5.00 24.77
N ARG A 121 -8.49 -5.35 24.44
CA ARG A 121 -7.96 -6.72 24.63
C ARG A 121 -8.04 -7.15 26.11
N GLY A 122 -7.56 -6.30 27.01
CA GLY A 122 -7.52 -6.55 28.45
C GLY A 122 -8.90 -6.67 29.10
N ASN A 123 -9.88 -5.89 28.64
CA ASN A 123 -11.25 -5.97 29.11
C ASN A 123 -11.94 -7.27 28.64
N ALA A 124 -11.78 -7.65 27.37
CA ALA A 124 -12.29 -8.92 26.84
C ALA A 124 -11.72 -10.15 27.57
N ALA A 125 -10.45 -10.08 27.99
CA ALA A 125 -9.81 -11.13 28.78
C ALA A 125 -10.36 -11.24 30.23
N LYS A 126 -10.87 -10.14 30.79
CA LYS A 126 -11.38 -10.06 32.18
C LYS A 126 -12.89 -10.30 32.28
N SER A 127 -13.66 -9.96 31.24
CA SER A 127 -15.12 -10.07 31.25
C SER A 127 -15.60 -11.52 31.12
N LYS A 128 -16.14 -12.08 32.20
CA LYS A 128 -16.80 -13.42 32.18
C LYS A 128 -18.08 -13.48 31.35
N THR A 129 -18.67 -12.32 31.00
CA THR A 129 -19.99 -12.17 30.34
C THR A 129 -20.01 -12.52 28.85
N GLY A 130 -18.96 -13.14 28.29
CA GLY A 130 -18.91 -13.51 26.87
C GLY A 130 -18.83 -12.34 25.88
N ALA A 131 -18.55 -11.12 26.36
CA ALA A 131 -18.46 -9.93 25.52
C ALA A 131 -17.20 -9.95 24.64
N ALA A 132 -17.36 -10.29 23.36
CA ALA A 132 -16.27 -10.31 22.38
C ALA A 132 -15.95 -8.90 21.83
N PRO A 133 -14.67 -8.56 21.61
CA PRO A 133 -14.29 -7.29 20.99
C PRO A 133 -14.72 -7.23 19.53
N ILE A 134 -15.29 -6.10 19.13
CA ILE A 134 -15.71 -5.82 17.76
C ILE A 134 -14.57 -5.11 17.02
N THR A 135 -14.07 -5.72 15.95
CA THR A 135 -13.00 -5.19 15.10
C THR A 135 -13.58 -4.74 13.76
N GLU A 136 -13.79 -3.43 13.61
CA GLU A 136 -14.23 -2.81 12.35
C GLU A 136 -13.03 -2.52 11.44
N VAL A 137 -12.66 -3.50 10.62
CA VAL A 137 -11.43 -3.43 9.81
C VAL A 137 -11.50 -2.33 8.72
N VAL A 138 -12.71 -1.97 8.30
CA VAL A 138 -12.98 -0.87 7.36
C VAL A 138 -12.53 0.49 7.92
N ARG A 139 -12.57 0.69 9.25
CA ARG A 139 -12.04 1.92 9.89
C ARG A 139 -10.52 2.02 9.89
N SER A 140 -9.84 0.90 9.61
CA SER A 140 -8.39 0.79 9.49
C SER A 140 -7.97 0.68 8.02
N ASP A 141 -8.82 1.13 7.09
CA ASP A 141 -8.60 1.11 5.64
C ASP A 141 -8.30 -0.27 5.03
N TYR A 142 -8.86 -1.35 5.59
CA TYR A 142 -8.83 -2.69 5.00
C TYR A 142 -10.23 -3.19 4.65
N TYR A 143 -10.40 -3.73 3.44
CA TYR A 143 -11.71 -4.19 2.95
C TYR A 143 -11.84 -5.71 2.95
N ARG A 144 -10.74 -6.47 2.84
CA ARG A 144 -10.76 -7.94 2.76
C ARG A 144 -9.92 -8.62 3.83
N VAL A 145 -10.51 -9.60 4.52
CA VAL A 145 -9.86 -10.42 5.54
C VAL A 145 -9.46 -11.78 4.98
N LEU A 146 -8.17 -12.14 5.11
CA LEU A 146 -7.58 -13.37 4.60
C LEU A 146 -7.17 -14.32 5.73
N GLY A 147 -7.42 -15.62 5.52
CA GLY A 147 -7.19 -16.68 6.51
C GLY A 147 -5.73 -17.09 6.78
N LYS A 148 -4.73 -16.27 6.41
CA LYS A 148 -3.34 -16.53 6.83
C LYS A 148 -3.24 -16.26 8.34
N GLY A 149 -2.55 -17.15 9.05
CA GLY A 149 -2.25 -16.96 10.46
C GLY A 149 -3.01 -17.86 11.43
N ARG A 150 -2.83 -17.55 12.72
CA ARG A 150 -3.58 -18.15 13.84
C ARG A 150 -4.18 -17.04 14.71
N LEU A 151 -5.44 -17.21 15.10
CA LEU A 151 -6.07 -16.40 16.12
C LEU A 151 -5.76 -16.99 17.51
N PRO A 152 -5.69 -16.17 18.57
CA PRO A 152 -5.75 -16.66 19.95
C PRO A 152 -7.12 -17.31 20.21
N LYS A 153 -7.24 -18.09 21.30
CA LYS A 153 -8.49 -18.77 21.68
C LYS A 153 -9.63 -17.82 22.15
N GLN A 154 -9.43 -16.51 22.06
CA GLN A 154 -10.43 -15.51 22.47
C GLN A 154 -11.33 -15.17 21.28
N PRO A 155 -12.67 -15.21 21.44
CA PRO A 155 -13.61 -14.89 20.36
C PRO A 155 -13.48 -13.43 19.94
N VAL A 156 -13.67 -13.16 18.65
CA VAL A 156 -13.63 -11.81 18.08
C VAL A 156 -14.72 -11.66 17.03
N ILE A 157 -15.37 -10.49 16.98
CA ILE A 157 -16.37 -10.16 15.96
C ILE A 157 -15.68 -9.26 14.94
N VAL A 158 -15.57 -9.72 13.69
CA VAL A 158 -14.86 -8.99 12.63
C VAL A 158 -15.86 -8.42 11.64
N LYS A 159 -15.81 -7.12 11.40
CA LYS A 159 -16.63 -6.44 10.38
C LYS A 159 -15.78 -6.00 9.19
N ALA A 160 -16.05 -6.53 7.99
CA ALA A 160 -15.31 -6.22 6.76
C ALA A 160 -16.20 -6.36 5.51
N LYS A 161 -15.72 -5.88 4.35
CA LYS A 161 -16.47 -6.01 3.08
C LYS A 161 -16.42 -7.42 2.50
N PHE A 162 -15.26 -8.07 2.60
CA PHE A 162 -15.03 -9.40 2.05
C PHE A 162 -14.26 -10.27 3.04
N PHE A 163 -14.63 -11.55 3.11
CA PHE A 163 -13.88 -12.58 3.82
C PHE A 163 -13.44 -13.67 2.84
N SER A 164 -12.27 -14.26 3.07
CA SER A 164 -11.94 -15.56 2.47
C SER A 164 -12.58 -16.69 3.27
N ARG A 165 -13.02 -17.77 2.62
CA ARG A 165 -13.58 -18.96 3.29
C ARG A 165 -12.71 -19.47 4.46
N ARG A 166 -11.39 -19.51 4.27
CA ARG A 166 -10.40 -19.87 5.31
C ARG A 166 -10.30 -18.89 6.49
N ALA A 167 -10.75 -17.65 6.32
CA ALA A 167 -10.87 -16.68 7.41
C ALA A 167 -12.13 -16.96 8.23
N GLU A 168 -13.27 -17.18 7.55
CA GLU A 168 -14.55 -17.51 8.17
C GLU A 168 -14.46 -18.80 8.99
N GLU A 169 -13.96 -19.89 8.37
CA GLU A 169 -13.69 -21.18 9.02
C GLU A 169 -12.91 -21.01 10.34
N LYS A 170 -11.89 -20.14 10.35
CA LYS A 170 -11.02 -19.90 11.52
C LYS A 170 -11.63 -18.95 12.56
N ILE A 171 -12.36 -17.92 12.14
CA ILE A 171 -13.02 -16.99 13.06
C ILE A 171 -14.16 -17.71 13.78
N THR A 172 -15.00 -18.43 13.04
CA THR A 172 -16.07 -19.28 13.59
C THR A 172 -15.52 -20.40 14.46
N GLY A 173 -14.40 -21.03 14.07
CA GLY A 173 -13.73 -22.07 14.88
C GLY A 173 -13.15 -21.59 16.22
N VAL A 174 -13.03 -20.28 16.44
CA VAL A 174 -12.65 -19.66 17.72
C VAL A 174 -13.88 -19.18 18.52
N GLY A 175 -15.10 -19.36 17.98
CA GLY A 175 -16.32 -18.79 18.55
C GLY A 175 -16.52 -17.30 18.24
N GLY A 176 -15.79 -16.77 17.26
CA GLY A 176 -16.00 -15.43 16.71
C GLY A 176 -17.10 -15.40 15.64
N ALA A 177 -17.39 -14.20 15.14
CA ALA A 177 -18.38 -13.99 14.08
C ALA A 177 -17.83 -13.09 12.96
N CYS A 178 -18.17 -13.41 11.71
CA CYS A 178 -17.89 -12.57 10.54
C CYS A 178 -19.15 -11.78 10.18
N VAL A 179 -19.02 -10.46 10.03
CA VAL A 179 -20.11 -9.56 9.67
C VAL A 179 -19.73 -8.79 8.41
N LEU A 180 -20.56 -8.89 7.38
CA LEU A 180 -20.38 -8.16 6.13
C LEU A 180 -20.80 -6.69 6.30
N VAL A 181 -20.03 -5.78 5.71
CA VAL A 181 -20.28 -4.33 5.69
C VAL A 181 -20.14 -3.82 4.27
N ALA A 182 -21.03 -2.92 3.85
CA ALA A 182 -21.06 -2.35 2.49
C ALA A 182 -19.91 -1.36 2.20
#